data_AF-A0A5E3X4Z6-F1
#
_entry.id   AF-A0A5E3X4Z6-F1
#
_cell.length_a   1.000
_cell.length_b   1.000
_cell.length_c   1.000
_cell.angle_alpha   90.00
_cell.angle_beta   90.00
_cell.angle_gamma   90.00
#
_symmetry.space_group_name_H-M   'P 1'
#
loop_
_entity.id
_entity.type
_entity.pdbx_description
1 polymer ?
#
loop_
_entity_poly.entity_id
_entity_poly.type
_entity_poly.pdbx_seq_one_letter_code
_entity_poly.pdbx_strand_id
1 'polypeptide(L)'
;MRSPGPTQDLTSEVSSLRSSPALSVRSLSSSSSGAAPPPSEQGGLSASVASVMGIPPAPFIPQAPASPPGLSRRSPSPTSARYGPLISLDFVVFLQWLMTNLDQRGMRQALFWLLSPIGVCLVHPGSIIIHRLRPGFECYGRVTTFLMKSCTEAVFQMRVLGWQTTRGWCAPGGDLFSYLIVPLARCPREYSQTGWNYFHYAFSLQQHVVDIVHNVRAMLDGQLNPTVGHVDWATAWFMLTHLTMPAVRAFEPSISNGLTFMADDLSTPLRQGMAMPPPGFNPNGLVSILV
;
A
#
# COMPACT_ATOMS: atom_id res chain seq x y z
N MET A 1 35.04 70.37 2.92
CA MET A 1 35.89 69.46 3.72
C MET A 1 35.44 68.04 3.47
N ARG A 2 36.23 67.29 2.70
CA ARG A 2 36.05 65.87 2.37
C ARG A 2 37.08 65.09 3.20
N SER A 3 36.68 64.00 3.86
CA SER A 3 37.59 62.99 4.38
C SER A 3 37.44 61.69 3.58
N PRO A 4 38.53 61.09 3.09
CA PRO A 4 38.54 59.80 2.41
C PRO A 4 39.04 58.65 3.29
N GLY A 5 38.50 57.44 3.06
CA GLY A 5 39.14 56.12 3.24
C GLY A 5 39.42 55.64 4.67
N PRO A 6 39.55 54.31 4.91
CA PRO A 6 40.30 53.42 4.03
C PRO A 6 39.63 52.09 3.62
N THR A 7 40.16 51.62 2.51
CA THR A 7 40.06 50.34 1.80
C THR A 7 40.56 49.16 2.64
N GLN A 8 39.87 48.03 2.58
CA GLN A 8 40.48 46.71 2.80
C GLN A 8 39.95 45.72 1.74
N ASP A 9 40.80 45.47 0.75
CA ASP A 9 40.83 44.23 -0.03
C ASP A 9 41.63 43.20 0.76
N LEU A 10 41.13 41.96 0.87
CA LEU A 10 41.97 40.77 1.02
C LEU A 10 41.26 39.56 0.39
N THR A 11 41.79 39.20 -0.78
CA THR A 11 41.68 37.93 -1.50
C THR A 11 42.46 36.82 -0.80
N SER A 12 41.92 35.60 -0.78
CA SER A 12 42.58 34.26 -0.80
C SER A 12 41.54 33.23 -0.33
N GLU A 13 41.44 31.99 -0.78
CA GLU A 13 42.15 31.19 -1.76
C GLU A 13 41.34 29.88 -1.88
N VAL A 14 41.26 29.34 -3.10
CA VAL A 14 41.44 27.92 -3.43
C VAL A 14 40.96 26.87 -2.42
N SER A 15 39.91 26.13 -2.79
CA SER A 15 39.67 24.75 -2.34
C SER A 15 39.00 23.99 -3.48
N SER A 16 39.81 23.40 -4.37
CA SER A 16 40.18 21.98 -4.35
C SER A 16 39.05 21.06 -4.83
N LEU A 17 39.05 20.85 -6.15
CA LEU A 17 38.52 19.68 -6.82
C LEU A 17 39.05 18.41 -6.11
N ARG A 18 38.15 17.63 -5.51
CA ARG A 18 38.44 16.26 -5.10
C ARG A 18 37.34 15.31 -5.55
N SER A 19 37.65 14.70 -6.69
CA SER A 19 37.66 13.25 -6.89
C SER A 19 36.49 12.45 -6.34
N SER A 20 35.57 12.14 -7.25
CA SER A 20 34.64 11.00 -7.16
C SER A 20 35.38 9.71 -6.82
N PRO A 21 34.95 8.93 -5.82
CA PRO A 21 35.21 7.51 -5.77
C PRO A 21 34.12 6.78 -6.56
N ALA A 22 34.54 6.05 -7.59
CA ALA A 22 33.73 5.06 -8.28
C ALA A 22 33.18 4.04 -7.28
N LEU A 23 31.85 3.86 -7.28
CA LEU A 23 31.19 2.78 -6.57
C LEU A 23 31.58 1.45 -7.22
N SER A 24 32.47 0.72 -6.55
CA SER A 24 32.76 -0.69 -6.81
C SER A 24 31.49 -1.52 -6.69
N VAL A 25 30.99 -1.98 -7.83
CA VAL A 25 29.96 -3.02 -7.95
C VAL A 25 30.56 -4.32 -7.42
N ARG A 26 30.16 -4.71 -6.20
CA ARG A 26 30.36 -6.10 -5.73
C ARG A 26 29.25 -6.96 -6.31
N SER A 27 29.61 -7.70 -7.35
CA SER A 27 28.85 -8.79 -7.93
C SER A 27 28.64 -9.88 -6.87
N LEU A 28 27.39 -10.10 -6.45
CA LEU A 28 27.02 -11.30 -5.72
C LEU A 28 26.71 -12.41 -6.72
N SER A 29 27.56 -13.44 -6.69
CA SER A 29 27.42 -14.67 -7.45
C SER A 29 26.21 -15.47 -6.93
N SER A 30 25.09 -15.40 -7.64
CA SER A 30 23.96 -16.30 -7.41
C SER A 30 24.13 -17.59 -8.20
N SER A 31 24.69 -18.61 -7.55
CA SER A 31 24.66 -20.00 -8.01
C SER A 31 23.34 -20.66 -7.64
N SER A 32 22.58 -21.10 -8.66
CA SER A 32 21.77 -22.34 -8.74
C SER A 32 20.53 -22.15 -9.62
N SER A 33 20.73 -22.26 -10.94
CA SER A 33 19.64 -22.51 -11.88
C SER A 33 19.26 -23.99 -11.83
N GLY A 34 18.31 -24.34 -10.99
CA GLY A 34 17.52 -25.56 -11.16
C GLY A 34 16.52 -25.31 -12.29
N ALA A 35 16.85 -25.74 -13.51
CA ALA A 35 15.93 -25.69 -14.64
C ALA A 35 14.80 -26.70 -14.43
N ALA A 36 13.61 -26.21 -14.12
CA ALA A 36 12.38 -26.98 -14.27
C ALA A 36 12.03 -27.05 -15.77
N PRO A 37 11.71 -28.23 -16.34
CA PRO A 37 11.31 -28.33 -17.73
C PRO A 37 9.95 -27.63 -17.94
N PRO A 38 9.73 -27.00 -19.11
CA PRO A 38 8.44 -26.39 -19.43
C PRO A 38 7.35 -27.47 -19.51
N PRO A 39 6.10 -27.16 -19.13
CA PRO A 39 4.97 -28.05 -19.38
C PRO A 39 4.81 -28.24 -20.89
N SER A 40 4.71 -29.50 -21.31
CA SER A 40 4.46 -29.87 -22.70
C SER A 40 3.08 -29.34 -23.11
N GLU A 41 3.05 -28.35 -23.98
CA GLU A 41 1.83 -27.96 -24.70
C GLU A 41 1.43 -29.13 -25.60
N GLN A 42 0.46 -29.92 -25.16
CA GLN A 42 -0.29 -30.80 -26.06
C GLN A 42 -1.17 -29.92 -26.94
N GLY A 43 -0.58 -29.41 -28.02
CA GLY A 43 -1.31 -28.85 -29.15
C GLY A 43 -2.16 -29.96 -29.77
N GLY A 44 -3.44 -30.01 -29.40
CA GLY A 44 -4.42 -30.86 -30.05
C GLY A 44 -4.61 -30.39 -31.49
N LEU A 45 -3.98 -31.09 -32.43
CA LEU A 45 -4.26 -30.91 -33.85
C LEU A 45 -5.70 -31.31 -34.13
N SER A 46 -6.43 -30.43 -34.82
CA SER A 46 -7.78 -30.71 -35.31
C SER A 46 -7.78 -32.00 -36.14
N ALA A 47 -8.75 -32.88 -35.87
CA ALA A 47 -8.86 -34.23 -36.42
C ALA A 47 -8.85 -34.29 -37.97
N SER A 48 -9.08 -33.17 -38.63
CA SER A 48 -9.08 -33.05 -40.10
C SER A 48 -7.69 -33.07 -40.74
N VAL A 49 -6.59 -32.90 -39.99
CA VAL A 49 -5.21 -32.89 -40.55
C VAL A 49 -4.51 -34.26 -40.42
N ALA A 50 -4.90 -35.08 -39.43
CA ALA A 50 -4.27 -36.38 -39.18
C ALA A 50 -4.55 -37.43 -40.28
N SER A 51 -5.61 -37.26 -41.07
CA SER A 51 -6.01 -38.20 -42.13
C SER A 51 -5.09 -38.22 -43.36
N VAL A 52 -4.26 -37.21 -43.58
CA VAL A 52 -3.43 -37.09 -44.80
C VAL A 52 -2.02 -37.66 -44.61
N MET A 53 -1.53 -37.80 -43.36
CA MET A 53 -0.15 -38.22 -43.08
C MET A 53 0.03 -39.70 -42.74
N GLY A 54 -0.99 -40.55 -42.90
CA GLY A 54 -0.84 -42.01 -42.77
C GLY A 54 -0.38 -42.50 -41.38
N ILE A 55 -0.63 -41.72 -40.33
CA ILE A 55 -0.24 -42.07 -38.95
C ILE A 55 -1.26 -43.08 -38.41
N PRO A 56 -0.83 -44.28 -37.95
CA PRO A 56 -1.73 -45.27 -37.39
C PRO A 56 -2.44 -44.73 -36.14
N PRO A 57 -3.74 -45.03 -35.93
CA PRO A 57 -4.46 -44.56 -34.76
C PRO A 57 -3.83 -45.09 -33.47
N ALA A 58 -3.60 -44.20 -32.51
CA ALA A 58 -3.09 -44.56 -31.19
C ALA A 58 -4.02 -45.57 -30.49
N PRO A 59 -3.48 -46.50 -29.69
CA PRO A 59 -4.29 -47.48 -28.97
C PRO A 59 -5.27 -46.79 -28.02
N PHE A 60 -6.51 -47.22 -28.07
CA PHE A 60 -7.62 -46.75 -27.25
C PHE A 60 -7.31 -47.01 -25.76
N ILE A 61 -6.93 -45.98 -25.01
CA ILE A 61 -6.82 -46.08 -23.55
C ILE A 61 -8.25 -45.94 -23.00
N PRO A 62 -8.79 -46.92 -22.24
CA PRO A 62 -10.09 -46.79 -21.62
C PRO A 62 -10.10 -45.58 -20.70
N GLN A 63 -10.92 -44.58 -21.03
CA GLN A 63 -11.21 -43.45 -20.15
C GLN A 63 -11.72 -44.00 -18.81
N ALA A 64 -11.05 -43.61 -17.72
CA ALA A 64 -11.51 -43.91 -16.37
C ALA A 64 -12.96 -43.42 -16.19
N PRO A 65 -13.81 -44.18 -15.47
CA PRO A 65 -15.23 -43.88 -15.34
C PRO A 65 -15.44 -42.48 -14.77
N ALA A 66 -16.32 -41.72 -15.44
CA ALA A 66 -16.75 -40.40 -15.01
C ALA A 66 -17.15 -40.45 -13.53
N SER A 67 -16.54 -39.59 -12.72
CA SER A 67 -16.88 -39.47 -11.30
C SER A 67 -18.39 -39.18 -11.18
N PRO A 68 -19.09 -39.81 -10.23
CA PRO A 68 -20.55 -39.72 -10.14
C PRO A 68 -21.02 -38.28 -9.90
N PRO A 69 -22.11 -37.82 -10.54
CA PRO A 69 -22.70 -36.53 -10.26
C PRO A 69 -23.39 -36.61 -8.89
N GLY A 70 -22.83 -35.93 -7.87
CA GLY A 70 -23.50 -35.91 -6.57
C GLY A 70 -22.68 -35.49 -5.36
N LEU A 71 -21.36 -35.40 -5.47
CA LEU A 71 -20.55 -34.82 -4.39
C LEU A 71 -20.19 -33.39 -4.75
N SER A 72 -21.20 -32.51 -4.72
CA SER A 72 -20.93 -31.09 -4.50
C SER A 72 -20.11 -31.01 -3.22
N ARG A 73 -18.80 -30.86 -3.38
CA ARG A 73 -17.88 -30.48 -2.31
C ARG A 73 -18.49 -29.22 -1.71
N ARG A 74 -19.24 -29.38 -0.61
CA ARG A 74 -19.66 -28.26 0.24
C ARG A 74 -18.36 -27.62 0.66
N SER A 75 -17.92 -26.62 -0.09
CA SER A 75 -16.88 -25.72 0.37
C SER A 75 -17.35 -25.29 1.75
N PRO A 76 -16.56 -25.50 2.81
CA PRO A 76 -16.96 -25.08 4.14
C PRO A 76 -17.29 -23.60 4.01
N SER A 77 -18.56 -23.27 4.23
CA SER A 77 -18.98 -21.89 4.31
C SER A 77 -18.10 -21.25 5.38
N PRO A 78 -17.36 -20.18 5.09
CA PRO A 78 -16.51 -19.53 6.09
C PRO A 78 -17.43 -18.76 7.05
N THR A 79 -18.10 -19.47 7.97
CA THR A 79 -19.22 -18.92 8.73
C THR A 79 -18.84 -18.24 10.05
N SER A 80 -17.57 -18.12 10.45
CA SER A 80 -17.27 -17.73 11.85
C SER A 80 -16.28 -16.59 12.10
N ALA A 81 -15.74 -15.92 11.07
CA ALA A 81 -14.85 -14.77 11.29
C ALA A 81 -15.61 -13.44 11.56
N ARG A 82 -16.92 -13.39 11.27
CA ARG A 82 -17.71 -12.15 11.34
C ARG A 82 -17.95 -11.62 12.76
N TYR A 83 -17.84 -12.47 13.79
CA TYR A 83 -18.20 -12.15 15.18
C TYR A 83 -17.11 -12.50 16.20
N GLY A 84 -15.84 -12.54 15.78
CA GLY A 84 -14.74 -12.77 16.71
C GLY A 84 -14.55 -11.60 17.70
N PRO A 85 -13.85 -11.82 18.82
CA PRO A 85 -13.59 -10.78 19.82
C PRO A 85 -12.84 -9.60 19.19
N LEU A 86 -13.09 -8.40 19.71
CA LEU A 86 -12.29 -7.22 19.40
C LEU A 86 -11.10 -7.16 20.36
N ILE A 87 -9.90 -7.36 19.81
CA ILE A 87 -8.65 -7.27 20.55
C ILE A 87 -8.04 -5.88 20.34
N SER A 88 -7.84 -5.14 21.43
CA SER A 88 -7.06 -3.90 21.41
C SER A 88 -5.57 -4.23 21.37
N LEU A 89 -4.84 -3.65 20.41
CA LEU A 89 -3.41 -3.82 20.23
C LEU A 89 -2.70 -2.61 20.83
N ASP A 90 -2.23 -2.70 22.07
CA ASP A 90 -1.27 -1.73 22.60
C ASP A 90 0.01 -1.72 21.74
N PHE A 91 0.91 -0.76 21.98
CA PHE A 91 2.07 -0.59 21.09
C PHE A 91 2.96 -1.84 20.98
N VAL A 92 3.22 -2.55 22.08
CA VAL A 92 4.10 -3.74 22.07
C VAL A 92 3.40 -4.90 21.36
N VAL A 93 2.13 -5.14 21.68
CA VAL A 93 1.30 -6.16 21.04
C VAL A 93 1.12 -5.85 19.55
N PHE A 94 0.95 -4.58 19.19
CA PHE A 94 0.86 -4.10 17.81
C PHE A 94 2.12 -4.40 17.00
N LEU A 95 3.31 -4.13 17.56
CA LEU A 95 4.58 -4.47 16.90
C LEU A 95 4.69 -5.97 16.64
N GLN A 96 4.45 -6.80 17.66
CA GLN A 96 4.49 -8.25 17.51
C GLN A 96 3.46 -8.74 16.49
N TRP A 97 2.26 -8.15 16.54
CA TRP A 97 1.17 -8.48 15.62
C TRP A 97 1.55 -8.14 14.16
N LEU A 98 2.16 -6.98 13.89
CA LEU A 98 2.64 -6.62 12.56
C LEU A 98 3.74 -7.57 12.05
N MET A 99 4.66 -7.98 12.93
CA MET A 99 5.73 -8.92 12.57
C MET A 99 5.22 -10.34 12.27
N THR A 100 4.08 -10.71 12.86
CA THR A 100 3.48 -12.05 12.67
C THR A 100 2.52 -12.08 11.47
N ASN A 101 1.91 -10.94 11.14
CA ASN A 101 0.91 -10.82 10.09
C ASN A 101 1.47 -10.12 8.85
N LEU A 102 2.43 -10.80 8.22
CA LEU A 102 3.06 -10.34 7.00
C LEU A 102 2.14 -10.51 5.78
N ASP A 103 2.37 -9.70 4.76
CA ASP A 103 1.72 -9.82 3.46
C ASP A 103 2.22 -11.07 2.70
N GLN A 104 1.72 -11.26 1.46
CA GLN A 104 2.11 -12.40 0.62
C GLN A 104 3.61 -12.40 0.23
N ARG A 105 4.30 -11.26 0.39
CA ARG A 105 5.73 -11.11 0.10
C ARG A 105 6.59 -11.16 1.37
N GLY A 106 6.00 -11.43 2.53
CA GLY A 106 6.73 -11.45 3.80
C GLY A 106 7.06 -10.06 4.34
N MET A 107 6.38 -9.01 3.86
CA MET A 107 6.56 -7.64 4.34
C MET A 107 5.49 -7.28 5.37
N ARG A 108 5.82 -6.38 6.28
CA ARG A 108 4.83 -5.75 7.16
C ARG A 108 3.85 -4.94 6.34
N GLN A 109 2.72 -4.59 6.95
CA GLN A 109 1.79 -3.67 6.33
C GLN A 109 2.48 -2.35 5.96
N ALA A 110 2.24 -1.92 4.73
CA ALA A 110 2.78 -0.68 4.18
C ALA A 110 2.04 0.55 4.72
N LEU A 111 2.80 1.63 4.86
CA LEU A 111 2.32 2.92 5.35
C LEU A 111 1.39 3.62 4.35
N PHE A 112 1.65 3.44 3.05
CA PHE A 112 0.89 4.03 1.96
C PHE A 112 0.02 2.99 1.27
N TRP A 113 -1.26 3.29 1.10
CA TRP A 113 -2.19 2.46 0.34
C TRP A 113 -2.48 3.14 -0.98
N LEU A 114 -2.44 2.39 -2.08
CA LEU A 114 -2.81 2.88 -3.39
C LEU A 114 -4.23 2.44 -3.70
N LEU A 115 -5.14 3.39 -3.93
CA LEU A 115 -6.53 3.08 -4.29
C LEU A 115 -6.55 2.38 -5.66
N SER A 116 -7.18 1.22 -5.70
CA SER A 116 -7.40 0.48 -6.94
C SER A 116 -8.27 1.30 -7.89
N PRO A 117 -8.08 1.19 -9.22
CA PRO A 117 -8.97 1.82 -10.20
C PRO A 117 -10.39 1.21 -10.18
N ILE A 118 -10.62 0.14 -9.43
CA ILE A 118 -11.92 -0.54 -9.34
C ILE A 118 -12.91 0.35 -8.57
N GLY A 119 -14.12 0.52 -9.13
CA GLY A 119 -15.21 1.28 -8.52
C GLY A 119 -15.46 2.62 -9.20
N VAL A 120 -16.36 3.43 -8.62
CA VAL A 120 -16.69 4.79 -9.11
C VAL A 120 -16.93 5.80 -7.98
N CYS A 121 -17.01 5.38 -6.71
CA CYS A 121 -17.25 6.27 -5.58
C CYS A 121 -16.15 7.34 -5.42
N LEU A 122 -16.53 8.54 -5.00
CA LEU A 122 -15.58 9.62 -4.74
C LEU A 122 -15.02 9.51 -3.34
N VAL A 123 -13.70 9.61 -3.19
CA VAL A 123 -13.01 9.62 -1.90
C VAL A 123 -13.07 11.01 -1.29
N HIS A 124 -13.62 11.11 -0.08
CA HIS A 124 -13.68 12.35 0.70
C HIS A 124 -13.43 12.07 2.18
N PRO A 125 -13.20 13.10 3.02
CA PRO A 125 -13.14 12.92 4.47
C PRO A 125 -14.38 12.17 4.99
N GLY A 126 -14.15 11.14 5.80
CA GLY A 126 -15.18 10.22 6.31
C GLY A 126 -15.32 8.91 5.53
N SER A 127 -14.86 8.85 4.27
CA SER A 127 -14.90 7.61 3.47
C SER A 127 -14.18 6.47 4.17
N ILE A 128 -14.77 5.26 4.10
CA ILE A 128 -14.16 4.03 4.61
C ILE A 128 -13.42 3.33 3.49
N ILE A 129 -12.15 3.08 3.72
CA ILE A 129 -11.23 2.43 2.82
C ILE A 129 -10.90 1.06 3.38
N ILE A 130 -10.92 0.06 2.51
CA ILE A 130 -10.60 -1.31 2.85
C ILE A 130 -9.36 -1.68 2.05
N HIS A 131 -8.36 -2.16 2.78
CA HIS A 131 -7.11 -2.62 2.23
C HIS A 131 -6.94 -4.11 2.52
N ARG A 132 -7.06 -4.94 1.48
CA ARG A 132 -6.89 -6.38 1.57
C ARG A 132 -5.42 -6.73 1.34
N LEU A 133 -4.74 -7.18 2.39
CA LEU A 133 -3.36 -7.67 2.30
C LEU A 133 -3.32 -9.10 1.73
N ARG A 134 -4.26 -9.94 2.17
CA ARG A 134 -4.47 -11.32 1.68
C ARG A 134 -5.90 -11.76 1.99
N PRO A 135 -6.42 -12.83 1.36
CA PRO A 135 -7.76 -13.32 1.67
C PRO A 135 -7.94 -13.63 3.17
N GLY A 136 -8.97 -13.06 3.80
CA GLY A 136 -9.24 -13.20 5.23
C GLY A 136 -8.34 -12.33 6.13
N PHE A 137 -7.64 -11.37 5.54
CA PHE A 137 -6.90 -10.34 6.25
C PHE A 137 -7.13 -8.98 5.58
N GLU A 138 -7.98 -8.18 6.21
CA GLU A 138 -8.41 -6.88 5.71
C GLU A 138 -8.11 -5.81 6.76
N CYS A 139 -7.48 -4.71 6.34
CA CYS A 139 -7.28 -3.51 7.14
C CYS A 139 -8.30 -2.44 6.74
N TYR A 140 -8.81 -1.71 7.71
CA TYR A 140 -9.83 -0.68 7.52
C TYR A 140 -9.26 0.66 7.92
N GLY A 141 -9.42 1.65 7.05
CA GLY A 141 -9.02 3.04 7.28
C GLY A 141 -10.18 3.97 7.05
N ARG A 142 -10.25 5.07 7.80
CA ARG A 142 -11.15 6.19 7.52
C ARG A 142 -10.33 7.36 7.02
N VAL A 143 -10.72 7.93 5.89
CA VAL A 143 -10.14 9.18 5.38
C VAL A 143 -10.43 10.31 6.35
N THR A 144 -9.40 11.02 6.79
CA THR A 144 -9.54 12.14 7.73
C THR A 144 -9.23 13.47 7.06
N THR A 145 -8.06 13.58 6.43
CA THR A 145 -7.48 14.86 6.04
C THR A 145 -6.91 14.79 4.64
N PHE A 146 -7.23 15.76 3.79
CA PHE A 146 -6.54 15.97 2.51
C PHE A 146 -5.17 16.59 2.78
N LEU A 147 -4.10 16.07 2.17
CA LEU A 147 -2.73 16.56 2.42
C LEU A 147 -2.13 17.27 1.22
N MET A 148 -2.24 16.66 0.04
CA MET A 148 -1.59 17.16 -1.17
C MET A 148 -2.19 16.56 -2.44
N LYS A 149 -1.90 17.21 -3.58
CA LYS A 149 -2.25 16.74 -4.93
C LYS A 149 -1.12 16.92 -5.92
N SER A 150 -1.20 16.19 -7.02
CA SER A 150 -0.54 16.48 -8.28
C SER A 150 -1.59 16.73 -9.36
N CYS A 151 -1.19 16.72 -10.62
CA CYS A 151 -2.12 16.77 -11.75
C CYS A 151 -3.04 15.53 -11.82
N THR A 152 -2.59 14.39 -11.28
CA THR A 152 -3.25 13.09 -11.48
C THR A 152 -3.57 12.35 -10.19
N GLU A 153 -2.98 12.75 -9.07
CA GLU A 153 -3.06 12.03 -7.80
C GLU A 153 -3.40 13.00 -6.65
N ALA A 154 -3.97 12.45 -5.58
CA ALA A 154 -4.20 13.11 -4.31
C ALA A 154 -3.75 12.18 -3.18
N VAL A 155 -3.22 12.75 -2.11
CA VAL A 155 -2.85 12.03 -0.90
C VAL A 155 -3.73 12.48 0.25
N PHE A 156 -4.33 11.52 0.93
CA PHE A 156 -5.09 11.73 2.14
C PHE A 156 -4.43 11.02 3.32
N GLN A 157 -4.53 11.62 4.50
CA GLN A 157 -4.32 10.92 5.76
C GLN A 157 -5.55 10.06 6.06
N MET A 158 -5.31 8.87 6.58
CA MET A 158 -6.34 7.97 7.08
C MET A 158 -6.06 7.55 8.51
N ARG A 159 -7.10 7.54 9.34
CA ARG A 159 -7.09 6.86 10.63
C ARG A 159 -7.32 5.36 10.42
N VAL A 160 -6.40 4.53 10.86
CA VAL A 160 -6.56 3.07 10.88
C VAL A 160 -7.61 2.73 11.94
N LEU A 161 -8.68 2.09 11.50
CA LEU A 161 -9.75 1.63 12.38
C LEU A 161 -9.41 0.27 12.99
N GLY A 162 -8.76 -0.59 12.21
CA GLY A 162 -8.23 -1.87 12.64
C GLY A 162 -8.24 -2.92 11.54
N TRP A 163 -8.32 -4.18 11.94
CA TRP A 163 -8.11 -5.34 11.07
C TRP A 163 -9.15 -6.42 11.32
N GLN A 164 -9.64 -6.99 10.22
CA GLN A 164 -10.33 -8.27 10.23
C GLN A 164 -9.32 -9.36 9.93
N THR A 165 -9.32 -10.41 10.75
CA THR A 165 -8.54 -11.63 10.53
C THR A 165 -9.45 -12.85 10.58
N THR A 166 -8.93 -14.02 10.22
CA THR A 166 -9.63 -15.30 10.41
C THR A 166 -9.95 -15.61 11.88
N ARG A 167 -9.26 -14.96 12.83
CA ARG A 167 -9.43 -15.14 14.28
C ARG A 167 -10.37 -14.12 14.92
N GLY A 168 -10.85 -13.12 14.17
CA GLY A 168 -11.67 -12.04 14.69
C GLY A 168 -11.10 -10.67 14.37
N TRP A 169 -11.48 -9.68 15.18
CA TRP A 169 -11.17 -8.27 14.96
C TRP A 169 -10.04 -7.79 15.86
N CYS A 170 -9.16 -6.97 15.30
CA CYS A 170 -8.14 -6.26 16.07
C CYS A 170 -8.26 -4.76 15.80
N ALA A 171 -7.97 -3.92 16.79
CA ALA A 171 -7.91 -2.46 16.64
C ALA A 171 -6.64 -1.91 17.31
N PRO A 172 -6.09 -0.78 16.83
CA PRO A 172 -5.00 -0.13 17.53
C PRO A 172 -5.47 0.37 18.92
N GLY A 173 -4.61 0.29 19.92
CA GLY A 173 -4.87 0.76 21.28
C GLY A 173 -4.87 2.29 21.45
N GLY A 174 -4.99 3.03 20.34
CA GLY A 174 -4.94 4.48 20.27
C GLY A 174 -5.09 4.96 18.82
N ASP A 175 -4.80 6.22 18.57
CA ASP A 175 -4.78 6.74 17.20
C ASP A 175 -3.58 6.19 16.42
N LEU A 176 -3.85 5.71 15.21
CA LEU A 176 -2.85 5.21 14.29
C LEU A 176 -3.19 5.72 12.90
N PHE A 177 -2.23 6.35 12.24
CA PHE A 177 -2.41 6.90 10.90
C PHE A 177 -1.68 6.08 9.83
N SER A 178 -2.29 6.06 8.66
CA SER A 178 -1.75 5.60 7.38
C SER A 178 -2.15 6.62 6.30
N TYR A 179 -1.72 6.43 5.06
CA TYR A 179 -1.95 7.39 3.99
C TYR A 179 -2.51 6.70 2.75
N LEU A 180 -3.42 7.37 2.07
CA LEU A 180 -4.07 6.88 0.86
C LEU A 180 -3.65 7.73 -0.33
N ILE A 181 -3.19 7.08 -1.38
CA ILE A 181 -2.94 7.69 -2.68
C ILE A 181 -4.14 7.37 -3.57
N VAL A 182 -4.77 8.40 -4.12
CA VAL A 182 -6.02 8.32 -4.88
C VAL A 182 -5.82 9.00 -6.22
N PRO A 183 -6.33 8.45 -7.34
CA PRO A 183 -6.42 9.21 -8.58
C PRO A 183 -7.25 10.48 -8.37
N LEU A 184 -6.77 11.65 -8.80
CA LEU A 184 -7.47 12.92 -8.58
C LEU A 184 -8.90 12.91 -9.16
N ALA A 185 -9.13 12.16 -10.25
CA ALA A 185 -10.44 11.94 -10.84
C ALA A 185 -11.46 11.23 -9.91
N ARG A 186 -10.98 10.53 -8.88
CA ARG A 186 -11.78 9.87 -7.84
C ARG A 186 -11.97 10.74 -6.60
N CYS A 187 -11.65 12.03 -6.67
CA CYS A 187 -11.83 12.98 -5.59
C CYS A 187 -12.95 13.98 -5.95
N PRO A 188 -13.60 14.62 -4.96
CA PRO A 188 -14.45 15.78 -5.17
C PRO A 188 -13.77 16.86 -6.03
N ARG A 189 -14.52 17.48 -6.93
CA ARG A 189 -14.00 18.47 -7.90
C ARG A 189 -13.34 19.68 -7.23
N GLU A 190 -13.70 20.00 -5.99
CA GLU A 190 -13.09 21.08 -5.22
C GLU A 190 -11.58 20.90 -5.09
N TYR A 191 -11.07 19.68 -4.92
CA TYR A 191 -9.63 19.44 -4.79
C TYR A 191 -8.85 19.73 -6.08
N SER A 192 -9.52 19.80 -7.23
CA SER A 192 -8.90 20.22 -8.49
C SER A 192 -8.86 21.74 -8.67
N GLN A 193 -9.51 22.52 -7.80
CA GLN A 193 -9.60 23.96 -7.93
C GLN A 193 -8.31 24.67 -7.51
N THR A 194 -8.15 25.92 -7.96
CA THR A 194 -6.98 26.77 -7.71
C THR A 194 -6.72 27.05 -6.23
N GLY A 195 -7.77 27.05 -5.40
CA GLY A 195 -7.63 27.22 -3.94
C GLY A 195 -6.75 26.17 -3.26
N TRP A 196 -6.57 25.01 -3.90
CA TRP A 196 -5.73 23.90 -3.39
C TRP A 196 -4.34 23.86 -4.03
N ASN A 197 -3.94 24.86 -4.80
CA ASN A 197 -2.65 24.87 -5.49
C ASN A 197 -1.44 25.01 -4.54
N TYR A 198 -1.64 25.51 -3.32
CA TYR A 198 -0.59 25.51 -2.29
C TYR A 198 -0.14 24.10 -1.89
N PHE A 199 -0.97 23.09 -2.16
CA PHE A 199 -0.67 21.67 -1.91
C PHE A 199 -0.39 20.91 -3.21
N HIS A 200 -0.07 21.63 -4.30
CA HIS A 200 0.15 21.03 -5.61
C HIS A 200 1.63 20.73 -5.87
N TYR A 201 1.87 19.51 -6.36
CA TYR A 201 3.18 19.00 -6.73
C TYR A 201 3.22 18.64 -8.21
N ALA A 202 4.31 19.02 -8.89
CA ALA A 202 4.45 18.82 -10.33
C ALA A 202 4.83 17.38 -10.74
N PHE A 203 5.15 16.52 -9.77
CA PHE A 203 5.64 15.15 -9.98
C PHE A 203 4.65 14.11 -9.44
N SER A 204 4.92 12.83 -9.70
CA SER A 204 4.13 11.73 -9.13
C SER A 204 4.23 11.73 -7.61
N LEU A 205 3.08 11.61 -6.95
CA LEU A 205 3.02 11.60 -5.49
C LEU A 205 3.50 10.27 -4.91
N GLN A 206 3.35 9.17 -5.65
CA GLN A 206 3.75 7.83 -5.20
C GLN A 206 5.22 7.77 -4.78
N GLN A 207 6.13 8.13 -5.67
CA GLN A 207 7.56 8.13 -5.34
C GLN A 207 7.88 9.20 -4.30
N HIS A 208 7.29 10.39 -4.45
CA HIS A 208 7.59 11.52 -3.59
C HIS A 208 7.30 11.27 -2.11
N VAL A 209 6.14 10.70 -1.77
CA VAL A 209 5.78 10.44 -0.37
C VAL A 209 6.65 9.35 0.27
N VAL A 210 7.09 8.37 -0.53
CA VAL A 210 8.03 7.33 -0.09
C VAL A 210 9.39 7.96 0.23
N ASP A 211 9.92 8.79 -0.67
CA ASP A 211 11.19 9.50 -0.47
C ASP A 211 11.14 10.40 0.77
N ILE A 212 10.05 11.15 0.96
CA ILE A 212 9.85 11.98 2.14
C ILE A 212 9.89 11.13 3.41
N VAL A 213 9.15 10.01 3.47
CA VAL A 213 9.11 9.19 4.69
C VAL A 213 10.46 8.55 4.98
N HIS A 214 11.20 8.11 3.97
CA HIS A 214 12.57 7.62 4.16
C HIS A 214 13.48 8.71 4.74
N ASN A 215 13.43 9.91 4.19
CA ASN A 215 14.20 11.05 4.70
C ASN A 215 13.79 11.43 6.13
N VAL A 216 12.49 11.46 6.43
CA VAL A 216 11.96 11.74 7.76
C VAL A 216 12.44 10.70 8.77
N ARG A 217 12.42 9.40 8.42
CA ARG A 217 12.95 8.35 9.30
C ARG A 217 14.46 8.51 9.51
N ALA A 218 15.23 8.72 8.45
CA ALA A 218 16.67 8.97 8.53
C ALA A 218 17.02 10.17 9.44
N MET A 219 16.29 11.28 9.32
CA MET A 219 16.44 12.45 10.19
C MET A 219 16.16 12.11 11.66
N LEU A 220 15.06 11.39 11.91
CA LEU A 220 14.64 11.02 13.26
C LEU A 220 15.57 9.97 13.90
N ASP A 221 16.32 9.22 13.09
CA ASP A 221 17.34 8.28 13.52
C ASP A 221 18.74 8.94 13.66
N GLY A 222 18.83 10.26 13.47
CA GLY A 222 20.05 11.04 13.70
C GLY A 222 21.07 10.98 12.56
N GLN A 223 20.66 10.60 11.34
CA GLN A 223 21.55 10.63 10.18
C GLN A 223 21.83 12.08 9.77
N LEU A 224 23.12 12.46 9.70
CA LEU A 224 23.57 13.85 9.60
C LEU A 224 23.48 14.48 8.19
N ASN A 225 23.23 13.69 7.15
CA ASN A 225 23.13 14.17 5.76
C ASN A 225 21.95 13.53 5.00
N PRO A 226 20.70 13.67 5.46
CA PRO A 226 19.62 13.35 4.56
C PRO A 226 19.72 14.37 3.42
N THR A 227 19.65 13.93 2.17
CA THR A 227 19.45 14.82 1.02
C THR A 227 18.04 15.40 1.11
N VAL A 228 17.80 16.17 2.16
CA VAL A 228 16.60 16.95 2.33
C VAL A 228 16.73 18.03 1.28
N GLY A 229 15.97 17.90 0.21
CA GLY A 229 15.68 19.04 -0.65
C GLY A 229 15.01 20.15 0.17
N HIS A 230 14.34 21.08 -0.50
CA HIS A 230 13.56 22.08 0.21
C HIS A 230 12.57 21.40 1.18
N VAL A 231 12.69 21.67 2.49
CA VAL A 231 11.68 21.21 3.47
C VAL A 231 10.38 21.89 3.10
N ASP A 232 9.42 21.10 2.67
CA ASP A 232 8.11 21.55 2.25
C ASP A 232 7.03 21.16 3.28
N TRP A 233 5.80 21.58 3.01
CA TRP A 233 4.66 21.29 3.87
C TRP A 233 4.46 19.79 4.11
N ALA A 234 4.55 18.97 3.05
CA ALA A 234 4.41 17.52 3.16
C ALA A 234 5.46 16.93 4.11
N THR A 235 6.73 17.30 3.94
CA THR A 235 7.82 16.87 4.82
C THR A 235 7.57 17.22 6.27
N ALA A 236 7.16 18.47 6.54
CA ALA A 236 6.81 18.91 7.89
C ALA A 236 5.64 18.10 8.49
N TRP A 237 4.62 17.80 7.68
CA TRP A 237 3.47 17.00 8.12
C TRP A 237 3.84 15.55 8.46
N PHE A 238 4.63 14.90 7.62
CA PHE A 238 5.11 13.54 7.89
C PHE A 238 6.02 13.51 9.12
N MET A 239 6.91 14.49 9.27
CA MET A 239 7.77 14.63 10.43
C MET A 239 6.96 14.80 11.72
N LEU A 240 5.97 15.71 11.71
CA LEU A 240 5.06 15.92 12.84
C LEU A 240 4.32 14.63 13.21
N THR A 241 3.82 13.89 12.20
CA THR A 241 3.14 12.62 12.43
C THR A 241 4.07 11.57 13.05
N HIS A 242 5.31 11.46 12.58
CA HIS A 242 6.29 10.49 13.11
C HIS A 242 6.82 10.85 14.51
N LEU A 243 6.74 12.12 14.90
CA LEU A 243 7.07 12.60 16.25
C LEU A 243 5.92 12.37 17.22
N THR A 244 4.69 12.68 16.80
CA THR A 244 3.49 12.58 17.65
C THR A 244 2.95 11.16 17.74
N MET A 245 3.20 10.31 16.74
CA MET A 245 2.72 8.94 16.68
C MET A 245 3.83 7.95 16.33
N PRO A 246 4.65 7.53 17.31
CA PRO A 246 5.76 6.60 17.09
C PRO A 246 5.32 5.27 16.45
N ALA A 247 4.09 4.82 16.68
CA ALA A 247 3.53 3.61 16.09
C ALA A 247 3.52 3.62 14.55
N VAL A 248 3.48 4.80 13.92
CA VAL A 248 3.56 4.95 12.46
C VAL A 248 4.90 4.43 11.89
N ARG A 249 5.98 4.47 12.69
CA ARG A 249 7.30 3.95 12.30
C ARG A 249 7.32 2.43 12.14
N ALA A 250 6.37 1.73 12.75
CA ALA A 250 6.27 0.28 12.67
C ALA A 250 5.82 -0.22 11.30
N PHE A 251 5.09 0.60 10.55
CA PHE A 251 4.70 0.28 9.17
C PHE A 251 5.92 0.28 8.25
N GLU A 252 5.82 -0.50 7.17
CA GLU A 252 6.79 -0.47 6.09
C GLU A 252 6.70 0.88 5.37
N PRO A 253 7.82 1.62 5.15
CA PRO A 253 7.81 2.95 4.54
C PRO A 253 7.65 2.88 3.01
N SER A 254 6.72 2.06 2.54
CA SER A 254 6.51 1.76 1.14
C SER A 254 5.03 1.88 0.76
N ILE A 255 4.76 1.70 -0.53
CA ILE A 255 3.40 1.56 -1.05
C ILE A 255 3.00 0.09 -0.99
N SER A 256 1.78 -0.16 -0.50
CA SER A 256 1.26 -1.50 -0.38
C SER A 256 1.04 -2.17 -1.73
N ASN A 257 1.32 -3.47 -1.78
CA ASN A 257 0.98 -4.33 -2.93
C ASN A 257 -0.43 -4.94 -2.82
N GLY A 258 -1.13 -4.69 -1.71
CA GLY A 258 -2.49 -5.20 -1.49
C GLY A 258 -3.55 -4.46 -2.30
N LEU A 259 -4.76 -5.04 -2.38
CA LEU A 259 -5.88 -4.43 -3.08
C LEU A 259 -6.61 -3.44 -2.15
N THR A 260 -6.67 -2.17 -2.55
CA THR A 260 -7.35 -1.11 -1.80
C THR A 260 -8.57 -0.60 -2.55
N PHE A 261 -9.72 -0.47 -1.89
CA PHE A 261 -10.96 0.04 -2.49
C PHE A 261 -11.82 0.71 -1.43
N MET A 262 -12.83 1.48 -1.87
CA MET A 262 -13.81 2.06 -0.96
C MET A 262 -14.84 1.01 -0.53
N ALA A 263 -15.33 1.11 0.70
CA ALA A 263 -16.39 0.25 1.21
C ALA A 263 -17.70 0.36 0.38
N ASP A 264 -17.94 1.53 -0.23
CA ASP A 264 -19.11 1.80 -1.06
C ASP A 264 -18.98 1.20 -2.47
N ASP A 265 -17.76 0.97 -2.94
CA ASP A 265 -17.48 0.33 -4.26
C ASP A 265 -17.57 -1.21 -4.20
N LEU A 266 -17.92 -1.76 -3.06
CA LEU A 266 -17.93 -3.19 -2.82
C LEU A 266 -19.09 -3.88 -3.56
N SER A 267 -18.84 -4.24 -4.82
CA SER A 267 -19.66 -5.22 -5.54
C SER A 267 -19.49 -6.63 -4.96
N THR A 268 -20.47 -7.50 -5.19
CA THR A 268 -20.58 -8.86 -4.62
C THR A 268 -19.30 -9.72 -4.72
N PRO A 269 -18.51 -9.75 -5.82
CA PRO A 269 -17.28 -10.55 -5.86
C PRO A 269 -16.17 -10.02 -4.93
N LEU A 270 -16.07 -8.69 -4.77
CA LEU A 270 -15.06 -8.11 -3.88
C LEU A 270 -15.41 -8.39 -2.42
N ARG A 271 -16.71 -8.39 -2.06
CA ARG A 271 -17.17 -8.64 -0.67
C ARG A 271 -16.92 -10.05 -0.16
N GLN A 272 -16.56 -11.01 -1.00
CA GLN A 272 -16.45 -12.40 -0.56
C GLN A 272 -15.40 -12.55 0.56
N GLY A 273 -15.83 -13.09 1.70
CA GLY A 273 -15.01 -13.27 2.89
C GLY A 273 -14.81 -12.02 3.77
N MET A 274 -15.25 -10.84 3.31
CA MET A 274 -15.14 -9.61 4.09
C MET A 274 -16.31 -9.44 5.05
N ALA A 275 -16.03 -8.82 6.18
CA ALA A 275 -17.00 -8.31 7.13
C ALA A 275 -16.91 -6.78 7.16
N MET A 276 -18.02 -6.11 7.42
CA MET A 276 -17.97 -4.68 7.66
C MET A 276 -17.39 -4.41 9.05
N PRO A 277 -16.59 -3.32 9.22
CA PRO A 277 -16.04 -2.98 10.52
C PRO A 277 -17.19 -2.79 11.53
N PRO A 278 -17.07 -3.33 12.75
CA PRO A 278 -18.16 -3.26 13.72
C PRO A 278 -18.37 -1.80 14.16
N PRO A 279 -19.59 -1.43 14.60
CA PRO A 279 -19.91 -0.04 14.97
C PRO A 279 -18.95 0.58 15.99
N GLY A 280 -18.40 -0.23 16.91
CA GLY A 280 -17.43 0.19 17.92
C GLY A 280 -16.06 0.62 17.38
N PHE A 281 -15.75 0.39 16.10
CA PHE A 281 -14.55 0.95 15.44
C PHE A 281 -14.72 2.44 15.12
N ASN A 282 -15.93 2.97 15.34
CA ASN A 282 -16.24 4.36 15.16
C ASN A 282 -16.59 4.99 16.53
N PRO A 283 -15.62 5.58 17.26
CA PRO A 283 -15.90 6.24 18.54
C PRO A 283 -16.87 7.42 18.39
N ASN A 284 -17.03 7.94 17.16
CA ASN A 284 -17.96 9.04 16.83
C ASN A 284 -19.23 8.55 16.12
N GLY A 285 -19.48 7.24 16.11
CA GLY A 285 -20.67 6.66 15.51
C GLY A 285 -21.90 6.96 16.35
N LEU A 286 -22.42 8.19 16.27
CA LEU A 286 -23.86 8.40 16.38
C LEU A 286 -24.50 7.48 15.35
N VAL A 287 -25.14 6.43 15.83
CA VAL A 287 -25.92 5.52 15.01
C VAL A 287 -27.05 6.36 14.43
N SER A 288 -26.90 6.82 13.18
CA SER A 288 -28.03 7.31 12.41
C SER A 288 -28.84 6.07 12.03
N ILE A 289 -29.70 5.64 12.94
CA ILE A 289 -30.77 4.69 12.63
C ILE A 289 -31.76 5.49 11.79
N LEU A 290 -31.60 5.44 10.47
CA LEU A 290 -32.70 5.72 9.58
C LEU A 290 -33.70 4.57 9.75
N VAL A 291 -34.76 4.86 10.50
CA VAL A 291 -36.03 4.11 10.51
C VAL A 291 -36.74 4.33 9.18
#